data_AF-A0A427Y889-F1
#
_entry.id   AF-A0A427Y889-F1
#
_cell.length_a   1.000
_cell.length_b   1.000
_cell.length_c   1.000
_cell.angle_alpha   90.00
_cell.angle_beta   90.00
_cell.angle_gamma   90.00
#
_symmetry.space_group_name_H-M   'P 1'
#
loop_
_entity.id
_entity.type
_entity.pdbx_description
1 polymer ?
#
loop_
_entity_poly.entity_id
_entity_poly.type
_entity_poly.pdbx_seq_one_letter_code
_entity_poly.pdbx_strand_id
1 'polypeptide(L)'
;MSLKRPRDTSAPPSHNDEDDSASPPQLPGSPKTAWTPDEEARYLDAIDAVVKNALWSHVKNDPELAKRGANGIRSHWDAMIKKMKKGGT
;
A
#
# COMPACT_ATOMS: atom_id res chain seq x y z
N MET A 1 -37.13 64.21 17.15
CA MET A 1 -36.19 64.03 18.27
C MET A 1 -35.59 62.63 18.16
N SER A 2 -34.33 62.52 17.74
CA SER A 2 -33.67 61.23 17.47
C SER A 2 -32.41 61.13 18.32
N LEU A 3 -32.44 60.32 19.38
CA LEU A 3 -31.26 59.99 20.18
C LEU A 3 -30.70 58.64 19.71
N LYS A 4 -29.58 58.69 18.98
CA LYS A 4 -28.73 57.53 18.69
C LYS A 4 -27.77 57.33 19.87
N ARG A 5 -27.73 56.12 20.43
CA ARG A 5 -26.74 55.68 21.42
C ARG A 5 -25.50 55.14 20.68
N PRO A 6 -24.27 55.59 20.99
CA PRO A 6 -23.08 54.83 20.64
C PRO A 6 -22.78 53.78 21.73
N ARG A 7 -22.59 52.53 21.29
CA ARG A 7 -22.18 51.38 22.11
C ARG A 7 -20.66 51.35 22.14
N ASP A 8 -20.11 51.50 23.34
CA ASP A 8 -18.71 51.21 23.66
C ASP A 8 -18.45 49.71 23.45
N THR A 9 -17.47 49.39 22.60
CA THR A 9 -16.86 48.05 22.56
C THR A 9 -15.36 48.25 22.42
N SER A 10 -14.69 48.46 23.56
CA SER A 10 -13.25 48.26 23.70
C SER A 10 -12.91 46.79 23.42
N ALA A 11 -12.20 46.51 22.33
CA ALA A 11 -11.55 45.22 22.07
C ALA A 11 -10.03 45.41 22.16
N PRO A 12 -9.29 44.57 22.91
CA PRO A 12 -7.83 44.63 22.96
C PRO A 12 -7.21 44.10 21.65
N PRO A 13 -6.00 44.58 21.27
CA PRO A 13 -5.28 44.03 20.12
C PRO A 13 -4.76 42.63 20.47
N SER A 14 -5.21 41.64 19.71
CA SER A 14 -4.71 40.26 19.79
C SER A 14 -3.28 40.23 19.23
N HIS A 15 -2.32 39.98 20.11
CA HIS A 15 -0.95 39.61 19.77
C HIS A 15 -1.00 38.30 18.97
N ASN A 16 -0.48 38.31 17.74
CA ASN A 16 -0.19 37.07 17.02
C ASN A 16 1.23 36.69 17.43
N ASP A 17 1.35 35.85 18.45
CA ASP A 17 2.62 35.19 18.77
C ASP A 17 2.97 34.22 17.63
N GLU A 18 4.11 34.48 17.02
CA GLU A 18 4.77 33.68 16.01
C GLU A 18 5.22 32.34 16.63
N ASP A 19 4.38 31.31 16.55
CA ASP A 19 4.78 29.93 16.82
C ASP A 19 5.44 29.36 15.54
N ASP A 20 6.72 29.70 15.35
CA ASP A 20 7.62 29.03 14.41
C ASP A 20 7.93 27.62 14.95
N SER A 21 6.92 26.75 14.94
CA SER A 21 7.09 25.31 15.14
C SER A 21 7.73 24.73 13.88
N ALA A 22 9.04 24.95 13.76
CA ALA A 22 9.89 24.30 12.77
C ALA A 22 9.73 22.77 12.90
N SER A 23 9.01 22.18 11.95
CA SER A 23 8.93 20.73 11.81
C SER A 23 10.34 20.17 11.61
N PRO A 24 10.73 19.09 12.32
CA PRO A 24 12.06 18.52 12.14
C PRO A 24 12.28 18.13 10.67
N PRO A 25 13.48 18.37 10.12
CA PRO A 25 13.76 18.07 8.72
C PRO A 25 13.50 16.59 8.46
N GLN A 26 12.56 16.30 7.55
CA GLN A 26 12.31 14.94 7.09
C GLN A 26 13.62 14.43 6.47
N LEU A 27 14.24 13.45 7.14
CA LEU A 27 15.39 12.76 6.59
C LEU A 27 14.98 12.15 5.24
N PRO A 28 15.80 12.28 4.18
CA PRO A 28 15.50 11.65 2.91
C PRO A 28 15.37 10.15 3.17
N GLY A 29 14.17 9.61 2.92
CA GLY A 29 13.90 8.19 3.09
C GLY A 29 14.94 7.36 2.34
N SER A 30 15.45 6.31 2.97
CA SER A 30 16.45 5.43 2.37
C SER A 30 16.04 5.04 0.95
N PRO A 31 16.97 5.08 -0.03
CA PRO A 31 16.64 4.68 -1.39
C PRO A 31 16.07 3.27 -1.36
N LYS A 32 14.92 3.06 -2.01
CA LYS A 32 14.33 1.72 -2.17
C LYS A 32 15.38 0.83 -2.82
N THR A 33 15.89 -0.14 -2.06
CA THR A 33 16.86 -1.11 -2.56
C THR A 33 16.22 -1.85 -3.73
N ALA A 34 16.90 -1.85 -4.88
CA ALA A 34 16.48 -2.64 -6.03
C ALA A 34 16.60 -4.12 -5.68
N TRP A 35 15.59 -4.90 -6.06
CA TRP A 35 15.63 -6.35 -5.88
C TRP A 35 16.73 -6.95 -6.74
N THR A 36 17.60 -7.75 -6.13
CA THR A 36 18.58 -8.54 -6.88
C THR A 36 17.92 -9.77 -7.52
N PRO A 37 18.47 -10.33 -8.60
CA PRO A 37 17.95 -11.54 -9.22
C PRO A 37 17.86 -12.73 -8.25
N ASP A 38 18.79 -12.82 -7.30
CA ASP A 38 18.84 -13.88 -6.30
C ASP A 38 17.77 -13.71 -5.20
N GLU A 39 17.47 -12.47 -4.81
CA GLU A 39 16.33 -12.19 -3.94
C GLU A 39 15.00 -12.46 -4.64
N GLU A 40 14.87 -12.07 -5.91
CA GLU A 40 13.67 -12.33 -6.70
C GLU A 40 13.42 -13.83 -6.90
N ALA A 41 14.47 -14.61 -7.17
CA ALA A 41 14.38 -16.07 -7.28
C ALA A 41 13.89 -16.71 -5.97
N ARG A 42 14.46 -16.30 -4.82
CA ARG A 42 14.06 -16.78 -3.49
C ARG A 42 12.62 -16.37 -3.14
N TYR A 43 12.25 -15.15 -3.50
CA TYR A 43 10.90 -14.63 -3.28
C TYR A 43 9.85 -15.41 -4.10
N LEU A 44 10.12 -15.65 -5.38
CA LEU A 44 9.23 -16.46 -6.23
C LEU A 44 9.11 -17.90 -5.74
N ASP A 45 10.19 -18.50 -5.23
CA ASP A 45 10.15 -19.85 -4.66
C ASP A 45 9.29 -19.94 -3.39
N ALA A 46 9.42 -18.94 -2.50
CA ALA A 46 8.58 -18.83 -1.31
C ALA A 46 7.09 -18.71 -1.68
N ILE A 47 6.76 -17.90 -2.69
CA ILE A 47 5.37 -17.77 -3.18
C ILE A 47 4.89 -19.10 -3.76
N ASP A 48 5.71 -19.80 -4.55
CA ASP A 48 5.35 -21.09 -5.14
C ASP A 48 4.93 -22.12 -4.08
N ALA A 49 5.70 -22.20 -2.98
CA ALA A 49 5.42 -23.11 -1.88
C ALA A 49 4.08 -22.79 -1.19
N VAL A 50 3.80 -21.50 -0.95
CA VAL A 50 2.53 -21.05 -0.35
C VAL A 50 1.36 -21.37 -1.26
N VAL A 51 1.49 -21.03 -2.54
CA VAL A 51 0.43 -21.19 -3.54
C VAL A 51 0.09 -22.67 -3.74
N LYS A 52 1.08 -23.54 -3.86
CA LYS A 52 0.86 -24.99 -4.04
C LYS A 52 0.13 -25.63 -2.86
N ASN A 53 0.29 -25.10 -1.65
CA ASN A 53 -0.35 -25.63 -0.44
C ASN A 53 -1.74 -25.01 -0.18
N ALA A 54 -1.89 -23.71 -0.40
CA ALA A 54 -3.07 -22.98 0.07
C ALA A 54 -4.07 -22.61 -1.03
N LEU A 55 -3.63 -22.42 -2.29
CA LEU A 55 -4.43 -21.75 -3.30
C LEU A 55 -5.75 -22.46 -3.58
N TRP A 56 -5.72 -23.79 -3.78
CA TRP A 56 -6.95 -24.55 -4.03
C TRP A 56 -7.95 -24.41 -2.89
N SER A 57 -7.48 -24.49 -1.65
CA SER A 57 -8.33 -24.35 -0.46
C SER A 57 -9.04 -23.01 -0.39
N HIS A 58 -8.42 -21.94 -0.90
CA HIS A 58 -9.00 -20.60 -0.97
C HIS A 58 -9.97 -20.41 -2.14
N VAL A 59 -9.68 -20.98 -3.32
CA VAL A 59 -10.46 -20.71 -4.54
C VAL A 59 -11.56 -21.72 -4.83
N LYS A 60 -11.61 -22.86 -4.12
CA LYS A 60 -12.61 -23.92 -4.36
C LYS A 60 -14.07 -23.49 -4.17
N ASN A 61 -14.32 -22.42 -3.44
CA ASN A 61 -15.66 -21.87 -3.21
C ASN A 61 -16.03 -20.79 -4.23
N ASP A 62 -15.10 -20.35 -5.06
CA ASP A 62 -15.37 -19.43 -6.15
C ASP A 62 -16.02 -20.20 -7.32
N PRO A 63 -17.23 -19.83 -7.77
CA PRO A 63 -17.97 -20.60 -8.76
C PRO A 63 -17.30 -20.61 -10.14
N GLU A 64 -16.46 -19.63 -10.48
CA GLU A 64 -15.75 -19.59 -11.76
C GLU A 64 -14.45 -20.40 -11.71
N LEU A 65 -13.70 -20.28 -10.61
CA LEU A 65 -12.43 -21.00 -10.43
C LEU A 65 -12.66 -22.48 -10.10
N ALA A 66 -13.72 -22.82 -9.37
CA ALA A 66 -14.08 -24.21 -9.07
C ALA A 66 -14.36 -25.03 -10.33
N LYS A 67 -14.89 -24.42 -11.41
CA LYS A 67 -15.11 -25.08 -12.71
C LYS A 67 -13.82 -25.61 -13.34
N ARG A 68 -12.67 -24.99 -13.03
CA ARG A 68 -11.35 -25.43 -13.50
C ARG A 68 -10.82 -26.63 -12.70
N GLY A 69 -11.29 -26.80 -11.47
CA GLY A 69 -10.83 -27.82 -10.53
C GLY A 69 -9.41 -27.60 -10.01
N ALA A 70 -9.05 -28.36 -8.98
CA ALA A 70 -7.73 -28.27 -8.33
C ALA A 70 -6.55 -28.35 -9.31
N ASN A 71 -6.62 -29.30 -10.25
CA ASN A 71 -5.57 -29.50 -11.25
C ASN A 71 -5.47 -28.32 -12.22
N GLY A 72 -6.59 -27.79 -12.71
CA GLY A 72 -6.59 -26.64 -13.61
C GLY A 72 -6.01 -25.38 -12.97
N ILE A 73 -6.33 -25.15 -11.70
CA ILE A 73 -5.77 -24.03 -10.92
C ILE A 73 -4.26 -24.21 -10.73
N ARG A 74 -3.81 -25.40 -10.37
CA ARG A 74 -2.37 -25.68 -10.16
C ARG A 74 -1.57 -25.55 -11.45
N SER A 75 -2.04 -26.14 -12.54
CA SER A 75 -1.38 -26.02 -13.85
C SER A 75 -1.34 -24.58 -14.36
N HIS A 76 -2.37 -23.79 -14.07
CA HIS A 76 -2.39 -22.37 -14.41
C HIS A 76 -1.32 -21.58 -13.64
N TRP A 77 -1.17 -21.85 -12.34
CA TRP A 77 -0.10 -21.28 -11.53
C TRP A 77 1.30 -21.68 -12.03
N ASP A 78 1.52 -22.98 -12.31
CA ASP A 78 2.81 -23.48 -12.80
C ASP A 78 3.24 -22.79 -14.12
N ALA A 79 2.28 -22.53 -15.02
CA ALA A 79 2.54 -21.78 -16.24
C ALA A 79 2.89 -20.31 -15.96
N MET A 80 2.22 -19.69 -14.98
CA MET A 80 2.43 -18.30 -14.58
C MET A 80 3.81 -18.09 -13.96
N ILE A 81 4.19 -18.94 -12.99
CA ILE A 81 5.51 -18.83 -12.34
C ILE A 81 6.65 -19.13 -13.33
N LYS A 82 6.45 -20.06 -14.26
CA LYS A 82 7.42 -20.33 -15.33
C LYS A 82 7.65 -19.09 -16.20
N LYS A 83 6.60 -18.32 -16.49
CA LYS A 83 6.72 -17.06 -17.23
C LYS A 83 7.45 -16.00 -16.41
N MET A 84 7.14 -15.86 -15.12
CA MET A 84 7.82 -14.92 -14.22
C MET A 84 9.32 -15.23 -14.12
N LYS A 85 9.68 -16.50 -13.90
CA LYS A 85 11.09 -16.93 -13.83
C LYS A 85 11.86 -16.79 -15.15
N LYS A 86 11.16 -16.81 -16.30
CA LYS A 86 11.78 -16.64 -17.63
C LYS A 86 11.89 -15.18 -18.08
N GLY A 87 11.11 -14.28 -17.50
CA GLY A 87 11.03 -12.86 -17.91
C GLY A 87 11.93 -11.89 -17.15
N GLY A 88 12.72 -12.37 -16.17
CA GLY A 88 13.63 -11.56 -15.34
C GLY A 88 15.03 -11.38 -15.93
N THR A 89 15.14 -11.09 -17.24
CA THR A 89 16.40 -10.75 -17.93
C THR A 89 16.23 -9.51 -18.78
#